data_AF-V9FWM0-F1
#
_entry.id   AF-V9FWM0-F1
#
_cell.length_a   1.000
_cell.length_b   1.000
_cell.length_c   1.000
_cell.angle_alpha   90.00
_cell.angle_beta   90.00
_cell.angle_gamma   90.00
#
_symmetry.space_group_name_H-M   'P 1'
#
loop_
_entity.id
_entity.type
_entity.pdbx_description
1 polymer ?
#
loop_
_entity_poly.entity_id
_entity_poly.type
_entity_poly.pdbx_seq_one_letter_code
_entity_poly.pdbx_strand_id
1 'polypeptide(L)'
;MAYREMLGSSKFYPDGKIYLHLLNLAPETSLAFFFQSLRKTADLKMVGENLQTAQYKLWWKLRMEPSDLAKSLGITELLESGKVMSDPRFIIYFGYAEVWLRKIKLN
;
A
#
# COMPACT_ATOMS: atom_id res chain seq x y z
N MET A 1 22.25 8.02 -8.90
CA MET A 1 21.87 6.77 -9.60
C MET A 1 21.73 5.68 -8.58
N ALA A 2 20.50 5.20 -8.38
CA ALA A 2 20.18 4.25 -7.31
C ALA A 2 20.55 2.82 -7.75
N TYR A 3 21.04 1.99 -6.82
CA TYR A 3 21.50 0.59 -7.00
C TYR A 3 20.62 -0.29 -7.94
N ARG A 4 19.31 0.00 -8.03
CA ARG A 4 18.35 -0.70 -8.89
C ARG A 4 18.44 -0.36 -10.39
N GLU A 5 18.89 0.84 -10.73
CA GLU A 5 19.03 1.29 -12.14
C GLU A 5 20.25 0.64 -12.81
N MET A 6 21.31 0.35 -12.03
CA MET A 6 22.55 -0.24 -12.54
C MET A 6 22.46 -1.73 -12.87
N LEU A 7 21.55 -2.50 -12.27
CA LEU A 7 21.58 -3.97 -12.27
C LEU A 7 20.41 -4.67 -12.97
N GLY A 8 19.51 -3.93 -13.63
CA GLY A 8 18.33 -4.55 -14.26
C GLY A 8 17.27 -4.94 -13.22
N SER A 9 16.75 -3.89 -12.57
CA SER A 9 15.54 -3.72 -11.73
C SER A 9 14.67 -4.90 -11.23
N SER A 10 14.48 -6.01 -11.94
CA SER A 10 13.48 -7.03 -11.57
C SER A 10 14.05 -8.38 -11.10
N LYS A 11 15.30 -8.72 -11.46
CA LYS A 11 15.79 -10.09 -11.30
C LYS A 11 16.29 -10.41 -9.88
N PHE A 12 16.92 -9.44 -9.22
CA PHE A 12 17.60 -9.68 -7.93
C PHE A 12 16.90 -9.06 -6.72
N TYR A 13 16.16 -7.96 -6.90
CA TYR A 13 15.47 -7.22 -5.83
C TYR A 13 14.03 -6.83 -6.21
N PRO A 14 13.12 -7.80 -6.42
CA PRO A 14 11.73 -7.52 -6.75
C PRO A 14 10.99 -6.88 -5.56
N ASP A 15 10.13 -5.90 -5.83
CA ASP A 15 9.42 -5.13 -4.80
C ASP A 15 8.62 -6.00 -3.82
N GLY A 16 8.08 -7.13 -4.29
CA GLY A 16 7.41 -8.11 -3.43
C GLY A 16 8.33 -8.74 -2.37
N LYS A 17 9.61 -9.02 -2.69
CA LYS A 17 10.57 -9.54 -1.70
C LYS A 17 10.98 -8.48 -0.69
N ILE A 18 11.11 -7.23 -1.14
CA ILE A 18 11.43 -6.09 -0.28
C ILE A 18 10.30 -5.85 0.69
N TYR A 19 9.05 -5.88 0.20
CA TYR A 19 7.88 -5.78 1.04
C TYR A 19 7.82 -6.89 2.11
N LEU A 20 8.02 -8.15 1.71
CA LEU A 20 8.05 -9.28 2.65
C LEU A 20 9.16 -9.15 3.69
N HIS A 21 10.32 -8.62 3.32
CA HIS A 21 11.40 -8.36 4.28
C HIS A 21 10.99 -7.28 5.28
N LEU A 22 10.38 -6.19 4.82
CA LEU A 22 9.90 -5.11 5.68
C LEU A 22 8.80 -5.57 6.65
N LEU A 23 7.92 -6.49 6.24
CA LEU A 23 6.89 -7.08 7.09
C LEU A 23 7.45 -7.82 8.32
N ASN A 24 8.70 -8.29 8.26
CA ASN A 24 9.37 -8.90 9.42
C ASN A 24 9.96 -7.87 10.39
N LEU A 25 10.00 -6.59 10.00
CA LEU A 25 10.69 -5.52 10.75
C LEU A 25 9.73 -4.53 11.40
N ALA A 26 8.53 -4.36 10.84
CA ALA A 26 7.56 -3.38 11.32
C ALA A 26 6.11 -3.84 11.10
N PRO A 27 5.16 -3.36 11.92
CA PRO A 27 3.74 -3.61 11.71
C PRO A 27 3.28 -3.18 10.32
N GLU A 28 2.41 -3.98 9.70
CA GLU A 28 1.94 -3.76 8.33
C GLU A 28 1.26 -2.40 8.13
N THR A 29 0.54 -1.92 9.15
CA THR A 29 -0.07 -0.58 9.16
C THR A 29 0.99 0.54 9.14
N SER A 30 2.08 0.37 9.90
CA SER A 30 3.20 1.32 9.89
C SER A 30 3.89 1.36 8.52
N LEU A 31 4.03 0.20 7.87
CA LEU A 31 4.55 0.12 6.51
C LEU A 31 3.65 0.79 5.48
N ALA A 32 2.31 0.70 5.63
CA ALA A 32 1.38 1.39 4.76
C ALA A 32 1.55 2.92 4.83
N PHE A 33 1.71 3.47 6.02
CA PHE A 33 2.03 4.89 6.19
C PHE A 33 3.40 5.25 5.61
N PHE A 34 4.40 4.40 5.84
CA PHE A 34 5.73 4.61 5.31
C PHE A 34 5.71 4.66 3.77
N PHE A 35 5.09 3.69 3.10
CA PHE A 35 4.95 3.68 1.64
C PHE A 35 4.16 4.88 1.13
N GLN A 36 3.08 5.28 1.80
CA GLN A 36 2.33 6.48 1.47
C GLN A 36 3.18 7.76 1.60
N SER A 37 4.11 7.80 2.57
CA SER A 37 5.04 8.92 2.70
C SER A 37 6.05 8.96 1.54
N LEU A 38 6.61 7.81 1.14
CA LEU A 38 7.50 7.69 -0.02
C LEU A 38 6.84 8.18 -1.31
N ARG A 39 5.54 7.90 -1.50
CA ARG A 39 4.75 8.37 -2.64
C ARG A 39 4.66 9.90 -2.73
N LYS A 40 4.78 10.60 -1.60
CA LYS A 40 4.74 12.08 -1.53
C LYS A 40 6.11 12.71 -1.78
N THR A 41 7.18 11.93 -1.76
CA THR A 41 8.55 12.41 -2.04
C THR A 41 8.89 12.18 -3.51
N ALA A 42 9.16 13.25 -4.27
CA ALA A 42 9.33 13.18 -5.73
C ALA A 42 10.33 12.09 -6.18
N ASP A 43 11.51 12.05 -5.58
CA ASP A 43 12.57 11.09 -5.93
C ASP A 43 12.26 9.64 -5.53
N LEU A 44 11.35 9.45 -4.56
CA LEU A 44 10.99 8.14 -4.02
C LEU A 44 9.59 7.69 -4.46
N LYS A 45 8.90 8.51 -5.27
CA LYS A 45 7.50 8.31 -5.63
C LYS A 45 7.26 6.92 -6.23
N MET A 46 8.07 6.55 -7.21
CA MET A 46 7.98 5.26 -7.91
C MET A 46 8.22 4.07 -6.96
N VAL A 47 9.16 4.19 -6.01
CA VAL A 47 9.42 3.15 -5.01
C VAL A 47 8.22 3.00 -4.08
N GLY A 48 7.67 4.13 -3.60
CA GLY A 48 6.47 4.14 -2.78
C GLY A 48 5.27 3.51 -3.51
N GLU A 49 5.05 3.84 -4.78
CA GLU A 49 3.96 3.29 -5.59
C GLU A 49 4.08 1.78 -5.78
N ASN A 50 5.29 1.28 -6.08
CA ASN A 50 5.53 -0.14 -6.26
C ASN A 50 5.32 -0.93 -4.96
N LEU A 51 5.84 -0.44 -3.83
CA LEU A 51 5.67 -1.10 -2.53
C LEU A 51 4.21 -1.07 -2.07
N GLN A 52 3.52 0.06 -2.23
CA GLN A 52 2.09 0.18 -1.92
C GLN A 52 1.24 -0.77 -2.79
N THR A 53 1.59 -0.91 -4.07
CA THR A 53 0.92 -1.84 -4.99
C THR A 53 1.16 -3.30 -4.59
N ALA A 54 2.38 -3.65 -4.15
CA ALA A 54 2.68 -4.99 -3.64
C ALA A 54 1.87 -5.31 -2.38
N GLN A 55 1.76 -4.34 -1.47
CA GLN A 55 0.94 -4.43 -0.26
C GLN A 55 -0.55 -4.66 -0.60
N TYR A 56 -1.14 -3.88 -1.51
CA TYR A 56 -2.53 -4.06 -1.91
C TYR A 56 -2.80 -5.43 -2.55
N LYS A 57 -1.86 -5.93 -3.36
CA LYS A 57 -1.95 -7.28 -3.93
C LYS A 57 -1.91 -8.37 -2.85
N LEU A 58 -1.13 -8.17 -1.78
CA LEU A 58 -1.08 -9.11 -0.66
C LEU A 58 -2.40 -9.11 0.11
N TRP A 59 -2.92 -7.93 0.48
CA TRP A 59 -4.21 -7.80 1.16
C TRP A 59 -5.34 -8.50 0.39
N TRP A 60 -5.39 -8.30 -0.93
CA TRP A 60 -6.35 -9.00 -1.79
C TRP A 60 -6.16 -10.53 -1.73
N LYS A 61 -4.92 -11.03 -1.84
CA LYS A 61 -4.63 -12.48 -1.77
C LYS A 61 -5.02 -13.08 -0.42
N LEU A 62 -4.87 -12.32 0.66
CA LEU A 62 -5.27 -12.70 2.01
C LEU A 62 -6.78 -12.55 2.26
N ARG A 63 -7.57 -12.19 1.24
CA ARG A 63 -9.02 -11.95 1.32
C ARG A 63 -9.40 -10.88 2.34
N MET A 64 -8.51 -9.91 2.57
CA MET A 64 -8.81 -8.78 3.45
C MET A 64 -9.89 -7.92 2.81
N GLU A 65 -11.02 -7.71 3.48
CA GLU A 65 -12.05 -6.82 2.96
C GLU A 65 -11.69 -5.34 3.22
N PRO A 66 -12.23 -4.38 2.45
CA PRO A 66 -12.05 -2.97 2.75
C PRO A 66 -12.49 -2.62 4.18
N SER A 67 -13.56 -3.25 4.67
CA SER A 67 -14.06 -3.10 6.05
C SER A 67 -13.01 -3.49 7.11
N ASP A 68 -12.26 -4.56 6.89
CA ASP A 68 -11.18 -5.01 7.76
C ASP A 68 -10.01 -4.02 7.77
N LEU A 69 -9.68 -3.47 6.60
CA LEU A 69 -8.64 -2.44 6.49
C LEU A 69 -9.05 -1.15 7.18
N ALA A 70 -10.31 -0.73 7.05
CA ALA A 70 -10.84 0.45 7.71
C ALA A 70 -10.71 0.34 9.25
N LYS A 71 -11.02 -0.84 9.81
CA LYS A 71 -10.82 -1.13 11.24
C LYS A 71 -9.34 -1.08 11.62
N SER A 72 -8.48 -1.72 10.82
CA SER A 72 -7.03 -1.77 11.07
C SER A 72 -6.36 -0.39 11.02
N LEU A 73 -6.87 0.52 10.19
CA LEU A 73 -6.41 1.91 10.10
C LEU A 73 -7.08 2.82 11.14
N GLY A 74 -8.09 2.34 11.88
CA GLY A 74 -8.85 3.15 12.83
C GLY A 74 -9.59 4.30 12.16
N ILE A 75 -10.20 4.06 10.99
CA ILE A 75 -10.94 5.08 10.23
C ILE A 75 -12.43 4.78 10.06
N THR A 76 -12.97 3.76 10.71
CA THR A 76 -14.39 3.37 10.56
C THR A 76 -15.32 4.56 10.82
N GLU A 77 -15.17 5.26 11.95
CA GLU A 77 -15.97 6.46 12.27
C GLU A 77 -15.69 7.64 11.32
N LEU A 78 -14.46 7.75 10.82
CA LEU A 78 -14.08 8.80 9.87
C LEU A 78 -14.77 8.62 8.53
N LEU A 79 -14.87 7.38 8.03
CA LEU A 79 -15.58 7.07 6.79
C LEU A 79 -17.07 7.43 6.89
N GLU A 80 -17.68 7.24 8.05
CA GLU A 80 -19.09 7.58 8.31
C GLU A 80 -19.32 9.10 8.37
N SER A 81 -18.33 9.86 8.83
CA SER A 81 -18.43 11.32 8.99
C SER A 81 -18.32 12.13 7.68
N GLY A 82 -17.91 11.50 6.57
CA GLY A 82 -17.75 12.13 5.25
C GLY A 82 -16.66 13.21 5.17
N LYS A 83 -15.89 13.43 6.23
CA LYS A 83 -14.79 14.41 6.25
C LYS A 83 -13.44 13.72 6.07
N VAL A 84 -12.59 14.41 5.29
CA VAL A 84 -11.13 14.24 5.17
C VAL A 84 -10.63 13.30 4.06
N MET A 85 -10.61 13.82 2.82
CA MET A 85 -9.86 13.22 1.69
C MET A 85 -8.33 13.30 1.85
N SER A 86 -7.81 14.15 2.74
CA SER A 86 -6.37 14.40 2.90
C SER A 86 -5.68 13.52 3.95
N ASP A 87 -6.44 12.76 4.76
CA ASP A 87 -5.88 11.88 5.77
C ASP A 87 -5.12 10.74 5.08
N PRO A 88 -3.84 10.49 5.41
CA PRO A 88 -3.08 9.39 4.84
C PRO A 88 -3.79 8.03 4.94
N ARG A 89 -4.53 7.79 6.03
CA ARG A 89 -5.32 6.57 6.23
C ARG A 89 -6.44 6.45 5.20
N PHE A 90 -7.13 7.57 4.94
CA PHE A 90 -8.18 7.61 3.93
C PHE A 90 -7.60 7.35 2.54
N ILE A 91 -6.45 7.95 2.22
CA ILE A 91 -5.77 7.74 0.92
C ILE A 91 -5.35 6.28 0.74
N ILE A 92 -4.79 5.65 1.78
CA ILE A 92 -4.39 4.23 1.77
C ILE A 92 -5.63 3.35 1.59
N TYR A 93 -6.66 3.57 2.40
CA TYR A 93 -7.93 2.83 2.33
C TYR A 93 -8.54 2.91 0.94
N PHE A 94 -8.67 4.12 0.39
CA PHE A 94 -9.29 4.32 -0.92
C PHE A 94 -8.48 3.64 -2.02
N GLY A 95 -7.15 3.75 -1.98
CA GLY A 95 -6.28 3.07 -2.94
C GLY A 95 -6.45 1.55 -2.92
N TYR A 96 -6.63 0.94 -1.73
CA TYR A 96 -6.93 -0.48 -1.64
C TYR A 96 -8.34 -0.82 -2.12
N ALA A 97 -9.35 -0.03 -1.72
CA ALA A 97 -10.75 -0.24 -2.11
C ALA A 97 -10.91 -0.24 -3.64
N GLU A 98 -10.19 0.63 -4.36
CA GLU A 98 -10.17 0.62 -5.83
C GLU A 98 -9.62 -0.69 -6.41
N VAL A 99 -8.52 -1.22 -5.84
CA VAL A 99 -7.93 -2.50 -6.27
C VAL A 99 -8.92 -3.65 -6.03
N TRP A 100 -9.52 -3.67 -4.85
CA TRP A 100 -10.50 -4.69 -4.45
C TRP A 100 -11.73 -4.69 -5.37
N LEU A 101 -12.32 -3.52 -5.63
CA LEU A 101 -13.46 -3.36 -6.54
C LEU A 101 -13.13 -3.79 -7.97
N ARG A 102 -11.95 -3.43 -8.49
CA ARG A 102 -11.52 -3.87 -9.83
C ARG A 102 -11.38 -5.38 -9.91
N LYS A 103 -10.90 -6.04 -8.85
CA LYS A 103 -10.70 -7.49 -8.84
C LYS A 103 -12.00 -8.26 -8.76
N ILE A 104 -13.00 -7.75 -8.03
CA ILE A 104 -14.31 -8.40 -7.95
C ILE A 104 -15.10 -8.24 -9.24
N LYS A 105 -15.02 -7.09 -9.92
CA LYS A 105 -15.67 -6.90 -11.22
C LYS A 105 -15.13 -7.79 -12.34
N LEU A 106 -13.94 -8.35 -12.17
CA LEU A 106 -13.28 -9.21 -13.16
C LEU A 106 -13.48 -10.72 -12.89
N ASN A 107 -14.10 -11.07 -11.76
CA ASN A 107 -14.45 -12.44 -11.38
C ASN A 107 -15.96 -12.65 -11.52
#